data_AF-A0A381TFF1-F1
#
_entry.id   AF-A0A381TFF1-F1
#
_cell.length_a   1.000
_cell.length_b   1.000
_cell.length_c   1.000
_cell.angle_alpha   90.00
_cell.angle_beta   90.00
_cell.angle_gamma   90.00
#
_symmetry.space_group_name_H-M   'P 1'
#
loop_
_entity.id
_entity.type
_entity.pdbx_description
1 polymer ?
#
loop_
_entity_poly.entity_id
_entity_poly.type
_entity_poly.pdbx_seq_one_letter_code
_entity_poly.pdbx_strand_id
1 'polypeptide(L)'
;MPTRSKWQSLPTEAINPRTLSMDQASTEAIIDLMIKEDRRTTNAVQREKEHISFAADLITQSFRQGGRLVFVGAGTSGRLGVLEAAEMQPTFGTPPRLVQAIMAGGREAFFNPREGVEDNFEEGARATARLRLTRKDVLLGVSASGMTQFVRGALTRARRSGVKIIFVTCWPGSELKTFVDVIIAPAVGPEVIAGSTRLKAGSATKMVLNMLTTISMVRIGKTYGNLMVDVQTGSEQRRDRARSIITTVTGLDYEAAGALLRRAHWNVKAGIVMQSTGDTYVKALARLKRADNFVRNAIEQGENAPPRKRQTKRTTKRVDAPHPQR
;
A
#
# COMPACT_ATOMS: atom_id res chain seq x y z
N MET A 1 25.82 -30.07 15.84
CA MET A 1 24.77 -29.05 15.62
C MET A 1 25.41 -27.87 14.90
N PRO A 2 24.79 -27.22 13.90
CA PRO A 2 25.52 -26.24 13.11
C PRO A 2 25.97 -25.09 14.02
N THR A 3 27.27 -24.84 14.05
CA THR A 3 27.98 -23.81 14.83
C THR A 3 27.71 -22.38 14.33
N ARG A 4 26.62 -22.16 13.59
CA ARG A 4 26.28 -20.88 12.95
C ARG A 4 24.87 -20.44 13.33
N SER A 5 24.75 -19.15 13.64
CA SER A 5 23.48 -18.49 13.88
C SER A 5 22.56 -18.63 12.66
N LYS A 6 21.28 -18.96 12.89
CA LYS A 6 20.26 -19.04 11.82
C LYS A 6 20.14 -17.73 11.03
N TRP A 7 20.44 -16.61 11.68
CA TRP A 7 20.39 -15.26 11.11
C TRP A 7 21.53 -15.00 10.12
N GLN A 8 22.70 -15.63 10.31
CA GLN A 8 23.89 -15.39 9.51
C GLN A 8 23.73 -15.78 8.03
N SER A 9 22.78 -16.66 7.72
CA SER A 9 22.48 -17.09 6.35
C SER A 9 21.59 -16.10 5.58
N LEU A 10 21.02 -15.11 6.26
CA LEU A 10 20.08 -14.18 5.64
C LEU A 10 20.81 -13.11 4.82
N PRO A 11 20.34 -12.80 3.60
CA PRO A 11 20.91 -11.69 2.82
C PRO A 11 20.88 -10.34 3.53
N THR A 12 19.95 -10.14 4.47
CA THR A 12 19.81 -8.92 5.26
C THR A 12 20.88 -8.76 6.32
N GLU A 13 21.50 -9.86 6.76
CA GLU A 13 22.59 -9.88 7.75
C GLU A 13 23.98 -10.01 7.10
N ALA A 14 24.01 -10.17 5.78
CA ALA A 14 25.26 -10.34 5.05
C ALA A 14 26.13 -9.07 5.09
N ILE A 15 27.45 -9.27 5.14
CA ILE A 15 28.42 -8.19 5.06
C ILE A 15 28.51 -7.68 3.62
N ASN A 16 28.52 -6.37 3.44
CA ASN A 16 28.72 -5.76 2.14
C ASN A 16 30.22 -5.60 1.85
N PRO A 17 30.78 -6.33 0.86
CA PRO A 17 32.22 -6.25 0.56
C PRO A 17 32.64 -4.86 0.03
N ARG A 18 31.69 -4.02 -0.38
CA ARG A 18 31.96 -2.67 -0.90
C ARG A 18 32.10 -1.60 0.19
N THR A 19 31.79 -1.93 1.44
CA THR A 19 31.79 -0.97 2.56
C THR A 19 32.61 -1.46 3.76
N LEU A 20 33.56 -2.37 3.54
CA LEU A 20 34.38 -2.96 4.62
C LEU A 20 35.18 -1.91 5.42
N SER A 21 35.67 -0.86 4.76
CA SER A 21 36.47 0.21 5.37
C SER A 21 35.71 1.54 5.45
N MET A 22 34.37 1.48 5.52
CA MET A 22 33.52 2.68 5.53
C MET A 22 33.78 3.58 6.75
N ASP A 23 34.20 3.00 7.87
CA ASP A 23 34.60 3.71 9.09
C ASP A 23 35.88 4.54 8.93
N GLN A 24 36.71 4.24 7.93
CA GLN A 24 37.95 4.95 7.61
C GLN A 24 37.80 5.94 6.44
N ALA A 25 36.65 5.95 5.79
CA ALA A 25 36.37 6.80 4.65
C ALA A 25 36.05 8.24 5.11
N SER A 26 36.33 9.23 4.24
CA SER A 26 35.87 10.60 4.47
C SER A 26 34.33 10.66 4.46
N THR A 27 33.75 11.69 5.08
CA THR A 27 32.30 11.91 5.07
C THR A 27 31.72 11.91 3.65
N GLU A 28 32.40 12.55 2.69
CA GLU A 28 31.99 12.58 1.27
C GLU A 28 31.98 11.17 0.65
N ALA A 29 33.05 10.39 0.89
CA ALA A 29 33.13 9.02 0.40
C ALA A 29 32.05 8.11 1.03
N ILE A 30 31.70 8.31 2.32
CA ILE A 30 30.58 7.60 2.97
C ILE A 30 29.26 7.94 2.27
N ILE A 31 29.00 9.21 1.98
CA ILE A 31 27.80 9.65 1.25
C ILE A 31 27.73 8.98 -0.12
N ASP A 32 28.82 8.98 -0.88
CA ASP A 32 28.89 8.34 -2.19
C ASP A 32 28.63 6.83 -2.14
N LEU A 33 29.19 6.14 -1.14
CA LEU A 33 28.94 4.72 -0.90
C LEU A 33 27.45 4.45 -0.62
N MET A 34 26.82 5.28 0.22
CA MET A 34 25.39 5.18 0.53
C MET A 34 24.53 5.39 -0.71
N ILE A 35 24.75 6.48 -1.47
CA ILE A 35 24.00 6.79 -2.70
C ILE A 35 24.16 5.66 -3.73
N LYS A 36 25.39 5.14 -3.90
CA LYS A 36 25.66 4.05 -4.85
C LYS A 36 24.93 2.76 -4.48
N GLU A 37 24.77 2.47 -3.20
CA GLU A 37 23.96 1.35 -2.74
C GLU A 37 22.46 1.62 -2.93
N ASP A 38 21.97 2.81 -2.56
CA ASP A 38 20.54 3.17 -2.68
C ASP A 38 20.01 3.12 -4.12
N ARG A 39 20.85 3.43 -5.12
CA ARG A 39 20.49 3.29 -6.54
C ARG A 39 20.06 1.87 -6.93
N ARG A 40 20.45 0.85 -6.16
CA ARG A 40 20.06 -0.56 -6.42
C ARG A 40 18.63 -0.85 -5.98
N THR A 41 18.09 -0.06 -5.07
CA THR A 41 16.76 -0.24 -4.47
C THR A 41 15.66 -0.16 -5.53
N THR A 42 15.71 0.83 -6.42
CA THR A 42 14.72 1.02 -7.48
C THR A 42 14.68 -0.17 -8.44
N ASN A 43 15.85 -0.67 -8.84
CA ASN A 43 15.97 -1.86 -9.69
C ASN A 43 15.42 -3.13 -9.01
N ALA A 44 15.67 -3.29 -7.71
CA ALA A 44 15.13 -4.40 -6.94
C ALA A 44 13.59 -4.35 -6.88
N VAL A 45 13.01 -3.17 -6.66
CA VAL A 45 11.55 -2.97 -6.66
C VAL A 45 10.96 -3.18 -8.05
N GLN A 46 11.63 -2.71 -9.11
CA GLN A 46 11.18 -2.86 -10.50
C GLN A 46 11.05 -4.34 -10.90
N ARG A 47 11.93 -5.22 -10.40
CA ARG A 47 11.85 -6.67 -10.66
C ARG A 47 10.62 -7.32 -10.03
N GLU A 48 10.04 -6.70 -8.99
CA GLU A 48 8.82 -7.18 -8.33
C GLU A 48 7.53 -6.63 -8.94
N LYS A 49 7.60 -5.96 -10.10
CA LYS A 49 6.45 -5.30 -10.75
C LYS A 49 5.21 -6.21 -10.85
N GLU A 50 5.38 -7.46 -11.25
CA GLU A 50 4.25 -8.40 -11.43
C GLU A 50 3.58 -8.75 -10.09
N HIS A 51 4.38 -9.03 -9.05
CA HIS A 51 3.86 -9.29 -7.70
C HIS A 51 3.19 -8.05 -7.10
N ILE A 52 3.78 -6.87 -7.29
CA ILE A 52 3.18 -5.59 -6.85
C ILE A 52 1.85 -5.35 -7.56
N SER A 53 1.78 -5.59 -8.87
CA SER A 53 0.55 -5.46 -9.65
C SER A 53 -0.54 -6.39 -9.13
N PHE A 54 -0.22 -7.68 -8.95
CA PHE A 54 -1.20 -8.67 -8.47
C PHE A 54 -1.67 -8.37 -7.04
N ALA A 55 -0.76 -7.96 -6.15
CA ALA A 55 -1.08 -7.52 -4.80
C ALA A 55 -2.00 -6.27 -4.79
N ALA A 56 -1.72 -5.28 -5.65
CA ALA A 56 -2.57 -4.09 -5.77
C ALA A 56 -3.98 -4.43 -6.27
N ASP A 57 -4.12 -5.41 -7.17
CA ASP A 57 -5.42 -5.90 -7.61
C ASP A 57 -6.21 -6.60 -6.50
N LEU A 58 -5.55 -7.40 -5.64
CA LEU A 58 -6.18 -8.00 -4.45
C LEU A 58 -6.69 -6.93 -3.48
N ILE A 59 -5.88 -5.89 -3.23
CA ILE A 59 -6.26 -4.76 -2.36
C ILE A 59 -7.43 -3.98 -2.96
N THR A 60 -7.36 -3.67 -4.26
CA THR A 60 -8.45 -3.00 -4.99
C THR A 60 -9.75 -3.79 -4.90
N GLN A 61 -9.69 -5.11 -5.09
CA GLN A 61 -10.86 -5.98 -4.99
C GLN A 61 -11.44 -6.00 -3.58
N SER A 62 -10.59 -6.04 -2.55
CA SER A 62 -11.00 -5.93 -1.14
C SER A 62 -11.77 -4.64 -0.88
N PHE A 63 -11.22 -3.49 -1.27
CA PHE A 63 -11.89 -2.20 -1.09
C PHE A 63 -13.25 -2.15 -1.78
N ARG A 64 -13.36 -2.66 -3.01
CA ARG A 64 -14.64 -2.74 -3.74
C ARG A 64 -15.69 -3.62 -3.07
N GLN A 65 -15.28 -4.60 -2.26
CA GLN A 65 -16.18 -5.47 -1.50
C GLN A 65 -16.50 -4.95 -0.09
N GLY A 66 -15.98 -3.77 0.26
CA GLY A 66 -16.09 -3.16 1.59
C GLY A 66 -15.12 -3.76 2.60
N GLY A 67 -14.03 -4.39 2.15
CA GLY A 67 -12.94 -4.86 2.97
C GLY A 67 -11.93 -3.75 3.30
N ARG A 68 -10.96 -4.09 4.15
CA ARG A 68 -9.89 -3.22 4.63
C ARG A 68 -8.53 -3.76 4.19
N LEU A 69 -7.53 -2.87 4.20
CA LEU A 69 -6.12 -3.23 4.16
C LEU A 69 -5.53 -3.06 5.56
N VAL A 70 -4.81 -4.07 6.05
CA VAL A 70 -4.16 -4.03 7.36
C VAL A 70 -2.69 -4.36 7.22
N PHE A 71 -1.82 -3.44 7.58
CA PHE A 71 -0.39 -3.66 7.70
C PHE A 71 -0.05 -4.31 9.03
N VAL A 72 0.93 -5.22 9.05
CA VAL A 72 1.50 -5.75 10.28
C VAL A 72 3.03 -5.83 10.19
N GLY A 73 3.72 -5.31 11.20
CA GLY A 73 5.19 -5.27 11.22
C GLY A 73 5.76 -4.98 12.61
N ALA A 74 7.09 -5.05 12.71
CA ALA A 74 7.85 -4.64 13.89
C ALA A 74 8.94 -3.64 13.50
N GLY A 75 9.47 -2.89 14.47
CA GLY A 75 10.54 -1.91 14.24
C GLY A 75 10.26 -0.98 13.06
N THR A 76 11.25 -0.78 12.19
CA THR A 76 11.11 0.05 10.97
C THR A 76 9.98 -0.42 10.07
N SER A 77 9.80 -1.73 9.88
CA SER A 77 8.72 -2.28 9.04
C SER A 77 7.34 -1.90 9.57
N GLY A 78 7.14 -1.99 10.89
CA GLY A 78 5.91 -1.56 11.54
C GLY A 78 5.66 -0.05 11.41
N ARG A 79 6.71 0.77 11.60
CA ARG A 79 6.63 2.24 11.44
C ARG A 79 6.25 2.65 10.02
N LEU A 80 6.81 2.00 9.00
CA LEU A 80 6.46 2.27 7.60
C LEU A 80 4.99 1.93 7.31
N GLY A 81 4.46 0.84 7.87
CA GLY A 81 3.04 0.51 7.76
C GLY A 81 2.14 1.54 8.46
N VAL A 82 2.53 2.04 9.64
CA VAL A 82 1.81 3.10 10.35
C VAL A 82 1.83 4.41 9.57
N LEU A 83 2.99 4.81 9.04
CA LEU A 83 3.16 5.98 8.19
C LEU A 83 2.23 5.92 6.99
N GLU A 84 2.25 4.80 6.26
CA GLU A 84 1.41 4.60 5.08
C GLU A 84 -0.09 4.70 5.41
N ALA A 85 -0.54 4.03 6.48
CA ALA A 85 -1.94 4.10 6.91
C ALA A 85 -2.38 5.52 7.28
N ALA A 86 -1.50 6.30 7.93
CA ALA A 86 -1.78 7.68 8.33
C ALA A 86 -1.95 8.63 7.13
N GLU A 87 -1.26 8.38 6.01
CA GLU A 87 -1.32 9.22 4.81
C GLU A 87 -2.61 9.02 3.98
N MET A 88 -3.38 7.95 4.23
CA MET A 88 -4.57 7.62 3.43
C MET A 88 -5.73 8.59 3.60
N GLN A 89 -5.90 9.13 4.81
CA GLN A 89 -6.97 10.09 5.10
C GLN A 89 -6.71 11.48 4.48
N PRO A 90 -5.56 12.15 4.73
CA PRO A 90 -5.31 13.48 4.18
C PRO A 90 -5.16 13.46 2.65
N THR A 91 -4.63 12.37 2.08
CA THR A 91 -4.41 12.23 0.63
C THR A 91 -5.68 11.82 -0.11
N PHE A 92 -6.33 10.73 0.30
CA PHE A 92 -7.43 10.13 -0.48
C PHE A 92 -8.81 10.30 0.16
N GLY A 93 -8.92 11.08 1.24
CA GLY A 93 -10.18 11.35 1.93
C GLY A 93 -10.85 10.09 2.46
N THR A 94 -10.05 9.07 2.82
CA THR A 94 -10.58 7.76 3.22
C THR A 94 -10.99 7.74 4.69
N PRO A 95 -11.95 6.86 5.07
CA PRO A 95 -12.23 6.61 6.48
C PRO A 95 -11.00 6.00 7.17
N PRO A 96 -10.69 6.36 8.44
CA PRO A 96 -9.52 5.86 9.17
C PRO A 96 -9.42 4.34 9.27
N ARG A 97 -10.54 3.62 9.12
CA ARG A 97 -10.60 2.15 9.20
C ARG A 97 -10.30 1.44 7.88
N LEU A 98 -10.24 2.15 6.75
CA LEU A 98 -10.04 1.54 5.44
C LEU A 98 -8.64 0.93 5.31
N VAL A 99 -7.63 1.66 5.80
CA VAL A 99 -6.24 1.23 5.86
C VAL A 99 -5.75 1.41 7.29
N GLN A 100 -5.27 0.34 7.90
CA GLN A 100 -4.83 0.32 9.29
C GLN A 100 -3.47 -0.34 9.41
N ALA A 101 -2.78 -0.12 10.54
CA ALA A 101 -1.52 -0.78 10.83
C ALA A 101 -1.51 -1.34 12.26
N ILE A 102 -0.93 -2.52 12.41
CA ILE A 102 -0.54 -3.11 13.70
C ILE A 102 0.98 -3.12 13.76
N MET A 103 1.53 -2.57 14.84
CA MET A 103 2.96 -2.60 15.12
C MET A 103 3.23 -3.40 16.40
N ALA A 104 4.26 -4.23 16.37
CA ALA A 104 4.77 -4.90 17.57
C ALA A 104 5.13 -3.87 18.65
N GLY A 105 4.68 -4.08 19.88
CA GLY A 105 4.84 -3.12 20.98
C GLY A 105 3.84 -1.95 20.97
N GLY A 106 2.91 -1.89 20.01
CA GLY A 106 1.81 -0.93 20.00
C GLY A 106 2.22 0.51 19.63
N ARG A 107 1.39 1.48 20.03
CA ARG A 107 1.56 2.90 19.64
C ARG A 107 2.86 3.51 20.15
N GLU A 108 3.27 3.19 21.37
CA GLU A 108 4.50 3.71 21.96
C GLU A 108 5.75 3.24 21.22
N ALA A 109 5.71 2.03 20.65
CA ALA A 109 6.83 1.47 19.88
C ALA A 109 7.17 2.30 18.62
N PHE A 110 6.23 3.14 18.17
CA PHE A 110 6.47 4.07 17.08
C PHE A 110 7.58 5.07 17.42
N PHE A 111 7.52 5.68 18.61
CA PHE A 111 8.47 6.71 19.05
C PHE A 111 9.67 6.11 19.80
N ASN A 112 9.44 5.07 20.58
CA ASN A 112 10.47 4.46 21.43
C ASN A 112 10.66 2.99 21.04
N PRO A 113 11.87 2.53 20.65
CA PRO A 113 12.13 1.12 20.44
C PRO A 113 11.75 0.30 21.68
N ARG A 114 11.16 -0.87 21.47
CA ARG A 114 10.91 -1.87 22.51
C ARG A 114 11.56 -3.16 22.07
N GLU A 115 12.57 -3.61 22.81
CA GLU A 115 13.27 -4.86 22.50
C GLU A 115 12.41 -6.08 22.82
N GLY A 116 12.61 -7.18 22.09
CA GLY A 116 11.94 -8.47 22.32
C GLY A 116 10.47 -8.55 21.89
N VAL A 117 9.78 -7.44 21.63
CA VAL A 117 8.37 -7.47 21.19
C VAL A 117 8.19 -8.10 19.81
N GLU A 118 9.23 -8.05 18.98
CA GLU A 118 9.24 -8.63 17.63
C GLU A 118 9.32 -10.16 17.62
N ASP A 119 9.83 -10.75 18.71
CA ASP A 119 9.91 -12.19 18.93
C ASP A 119 8.62 -12.79 19.50
N ASN A 120 7.63 -11.94 19.84
CA ASN A 120 6.38 -12.39 20.44
C ASN A 120 5.35 -12.84 19.38
N PHE A 121 5.40 -14.11 19.01
CA PHE A 121 4.45 -14.75 18.09
C PHE A 121 2.99 -14.61 18.55
N GLU A 122 2.73 -14.93 19.82
CA GLU A 122 1.37 -14.93 20.39
C GLU A 122 0.75 -13.54 20.39
N GLU A 123 1.53 -12.49 20.66
CA GLU A 123 1.02 -11.13 20.61
C GLU A 123 0.66 -10.70 19.18
N GLY A 124 1.42 -11.12 18.18
CA GLY A 124 1.06 -10.92 16.77
C GLY A 124 -0.29 -11.56 16.40
N ALA A 125 -0.50 -12.79 16.86
CA ALA A 125 -1.76 -13.51 16.69
C ALA A 125 -2.92 -12.80 17.44
N ARG A 126 -2.72 -12.41 18.70
CA ARG A 126 -3.72 -11.71 19.52
C ARG A 126 -4.10 -10.36 18.92
N ALA A 127 -3.13 -9.54 18.55
CA ALA A 127 -3.36 -8.23 17.95
C ALA A 127 -4.18 -8.34 16.65
N THR A 128 -3.86 -9.34 15.81
CA THR A 128 -4.61 -9.62 14.58
C THR A 128 -6.03 -10.12 14.87
N ALA A 129 -6.22 -10.96 15.90
CA ALA A 129 -7.53 -11.44 16.30
C ALA A 129 -8.48 -10.31 16.74
N ARG A 130 -7.96 -9.29 17.44
CA ARG A 130 -8.74 -8.12 17.89
C ARG A 130 -9.36 -7.32 16.75
N LEU A 131 -8.75 -7.34 15.55
CA LEU A 131 -9.29 -6.63 14.38
C LEU A 131 -10.52 -7.29 13.75
N ARG A 132 -10.85 -8.53 14.15
CA ARG A 132 -11.98 -9.32 13.63
C ARG A 132 -11.98 -9.31 12.10
N LEU A 133 -10.83 -9.65 11.51
CA LEU A 133 -10.69 -9.68 10.05
C LEU A 133 -11.66 -10.68 9.43
N THR A 134 -12.20 -10.32 8.27
CA THR A 134 -13.10 -11.17 7.48
C THR A 134 -12.46 -11.50 6.13
N ARG A 135 -12.97 -12.50 5.41
CA ARG A 135 -12.51 -12.87 4.05
C ARG A 135 -12.50 -11.72 3.01
N LYS A 136 -13.12 -10.58 3.32
CA LYS A 136 -13.10 -9.39 2.47
C LYS A 136 -11.83 -8.55 2.69
N ASP A 137 -11.20 -8.66 3.85
CA ASP A 137 -10.01 -7.91 4.22
C ASP A 137 -8.75 -8.51 3.59
N VAL A 138 -7.69 -7.69 3.52
CA VAL A 138 -6.33 -8.08 3.13
C VAL A 138 -5.40 -7.78 4.30
N LEU A 139 -4.60 -8.77 4.70
CA LEU A 139 -3.49 -8.57 5.63
C LEU A 139 -2.18 -8.49 4.85
N LEU A 140 -1.39 -7.46 5.11
CA LEU A 140 -0.06 -7.28 4.53
C LEU A 140 0.99 -7.33 5.65
N GLY A 141 1.75 -8.42 5.70
CA GLY A 141 2.88 -8.56 6.62
C GLY A 141 4.15 -7.97 6.05
N VAL A 142 4.91 -7.25 6.87
CA VAL A 142 6.17 -6.62 6.48
C VAL A 142 7.29 -7.07 7.42
N SER A 143 8.31 -7.71 6.86
CA SER A 143 9.52 -8.11 7.59
C SER A 143 10.69 -8.21 6.62
N ALA A 144 11.67 -7.30 6.76
CA ALA A 144 12.86 -7.30 5.90
C ALA A 144 13.58 -8.66 5.91
N SER A 145 13.77 -9.26 7.08
CA SER A 145 14.42 -10.56 7.26
C SER A 145 13.53 -11.75 6.89
N GLY A 146 12.21 -11.58 6.83
CA GLY A 146 11.26 -12.66 6.59
C GLY A 146 10.96 -13.54 7.82
N MET A 147 11.58 -13.25 8.96
CA MET A 147 11.68 -14.18 10.10
C MET A 147 11.05 -13.65 11.40
N THR A 148 10.55 -12.42 11.40
CA THR A 148 9.95 -11.75 12.57
C THR A 148 8.75 -12.52 13.12
N GLN A 149 8.84 -13.01 14.37
CA GLN A 149 7.82 -13.89 14.94
C GLN A 149 6.47 -13.21 15.15
N PHE A 150 6.46 -11.95 15.57
CA PHE A 150 5.22 -11.16 15.67
C PHE A 150 4.45 -11.14 14.35
N VAL A 151 5.16 -10.94 13.23
CA VAL A 151 4.55 -10.94 11.90
C VAL A 151 4.05 -12.34 11.56
N ARG A 152 4.85 -13.40 11.79
CA ARG A 152 4.43 -14.79 11.54
C ARG A 152 3.18 -15.19 12.34
N GLY A 153 3.08 -14.77 13.60
CA GLY A 153 1.90 -14.99 14.44
C GLY A 153 0.66 -14.30 13.89
N ALA A 154 0.81 -13.05 13.44
CA ALA A 154 -0.25 -12.30 12.77
C ALA A 154 -0.73 -12.98 11.48
N LEU A 155 0.20 -13.37 10.60
CA LEU A 155 -0.10 -14.09 9.36
C LEU A 155 -0.82 -15.41 9.64
N THR A 156 -0.36 -16.16 10.65
CA THR A 156 -0.96 -17.43 11.08
C THR A 156 -2.41 -17.25 11.53
N ARG A 157 -2.68 -16.23 12.36
CA ARG A 157 -4.04 -15.93 12.78
C ARG A 157 -4.92 -15.49 11.61
N ALA A 158 -4.42 -14.63 10.74
CA ALA A 158 -5.16 -14.12 9.58
C ALA A 158 -5.57 -15.24 8.62
N ARG A 159 -4.69 -16.23 8.39
CA ARG A 159 -4.98 -17.37 7.51
C ARG A 159 -6.23 -18.13 7.97
N ARG A 160 -6.41 -18.30 9.28
CA ARG A 160 -7.62 -18.93 9.87
C ARG A 160 -8.91 -18.14 9.61
N SER A 161 -8.81 -16.83 9.37
CA SER A 161 -9.94 -15.96 9.03
C SER A 161 -10.26 -15.92 7.52
N GLY A 162 -9.48 -16.62 6.69
CA GLY A 162 -9.69 -16.68 5.24
C GLY A 162 -9.41 -15.37 4.49
N VAL A 163 -8.62 -14.47 5.08
CA VAL A 163 -8.18 -13.23 4.42
C VAL A 163 -7.18 -13.54 3.32
N LYS A 164 -7.06 -12.63 2.35
CA LYS A 164 -5.90 -12.63 1.45
C LYS A 164 -4.68 -12.09 2.17
N ILE A 165 -3.54 -12.76 1.98
CA ILE A 165 -2.29 -12.42 2.65
C ILE A 165 -1.24 -12.01 1.62
N ILE A 166 -0.73 -10.80 1.79
CA ILE A 166 0.45 -10.28 1.07
C ILE A 166 1.62 -10.24 2.05
N PHE A 167 2.82 -10.56 1.59
CA PHE A 167 4.03 -10.46 2.39
C PHE A 167 5.12 -9.68 1.67
N VAL A 168 5.66 -8.66 2.34
CA VAL A 168 6.77 -7.86 1.84
C VAL A 168 8.02 -8.18 2.66
N THR A 169 9.08 -8.59 1.97
CA THR A 169 10.37 -8.93 2.57
C THR A 169 11.53 -8.52 1.66
N CYS A 170 12.75 -8.51 2.16
CA CYS A 170 13.96 -8.33 1.33
C CYS A 170 14.75 -9.64 1.17
N TRP A 171 14.14 -10.77 1.55
CA TRP A 171 14.70 -12.10 1.40
C TRP A 171 13.88 -12.93 0.40
N PRO A 172 14.35 -13.06 -0.87
CA PRO A 172 13.67 -13.87 -1.89
C PRO A 172 13.54 -15.35 -1.56
N GLY A 173 14.43 -15.87 -0.71
CA GLY A 173 14.42 -17.26 -0.24
C GLY A 173 13.46 -17.53 0.91
N SER A 174 12.59 -16.57 1.27
CA SER A 174 11.70 -16.72 2.41
C SER A 174 10.81 -17.97 2.32
N GLU A 175 10.81 -18.74 3.41
CA GLU A 175 9.97 -19.93 3.58
C GLU A 175 8.47 -19.63 3.53
N LEU A 176 8.07 -18.36 3.71
CA LEU A 176 6.67 -17.94 3.66
C LEU A 176 6.06 -17.95 2.25
N LYS A 177 6.85 -18.21 1.20
CA LYS A 177 6.40 -18.24 -0.20
C LYS A 177 5.21 -19.18 -0.44
N THR A 178 5.13 -20.30 0.29
CA THR A 178 4.01 -21.26 0.18
C THR A 178 2.85 -20.96 1.13
N PHE A 179 3.05 -20.04 2.08
CA PHE A 179 2.07 -19.72 3.12
C PHE A 179 1.14 -18.57 2.74
N VAL A 180 1.65 -17.60 1.98
CA VAL A 180 0.92 -16.37 1.61
C VAL A 180 0.35 -16.43 0.19
N ASP A 181 -0.60 -15.55 -0.13
CA ASP A 181 -1.15 -15.47 -1.48
C ASP A 181 -0.19 -14.74 -2.44
N VAL A 182 0.55 -13.75 -1.95
CA VAL A 182 1.56 -13.00 -2.72
C VAL A 182 2.76 -12.69 -1.86
N ILE A 183 3.95 -12.94 -2.39
CA ILE A 183 5.21 -12.44 -1.80
C ILE A 183 5.80 -11.39 -2.74
N ILE A 184 6.20 -10.25 -2.18
CA ILE A 184 6.93 -9.19 -2.86
C ILE A 184 8.29 -9.14 -2.17
N ALA A 185 9.35 -9.53 -2.89
CA ALA A 185 10.67 -9.73 -2.30
C ALA A 185 11.79 -8.92 -2.98
N PRO A 186 11.78 -7.56 -2.92
CA PRO A 186 12.84 -6.76 -3.52
C PRO A 186 14.22 -7.12 -2.95
N ALA A 187 15.03 -7.80 -3.76
CA ALA A 187 16.36 -8.26 -3.37
C ALA A 187 17.38 -7.10 -3.40
N VAL A 188 17.43 -6.31 -2.32
CA VAL A 188 18.32 -5.14 -2.21
C VAL A 188 19.79 -5.47 -1.90
N GLY A 189 20.05 -6.72 -1.50
CA GLY A 189 21.38 -7.20 -1.11
C GLY A 189 21.86 -6.67 0.26
N PRO A 190 23.13 -6.91 0.61
CA PRO A 190 23.74 -6.46 1.85
C PRO A 190 23.63 -4.95 2.06
N GLU A 191 23.33 -4.51 3.27
CA GLU A 191 23.28 -3.10 3.64
C GLU A 191 24.68 -2.47 3.75
N VAL A 192 24.80 -1.15 3.66
CA VAL A 192 26.11 -0.46 3.87
C VAL A 192 26.68 -0.70 5.27
N ILE A 193 25.79 -0.83 6.26
CA ILE A 193 26.08 -1.34 7.60
C ILE A 193 25.36 -2.68 7.71
N ALA A 194 26.10 -3.77 7.88
CA ALA A 194 25.53 -5.12 7.98
C ALA A 194 24.39 -5.18 9.02
N GLY A 195 23.26 -5.78 8.65
CA GLY A 195 22.07 -5.88 9.51
C GLY A 195 21.22 -4.59 9.63
N SER A 196 21.70 -3.43 9.15
CA SER A 196 20.97 -2.15 9.25
C SER A 196 19.87 -2.01 8.20
N THR A 197 18.88 -2.89 8.26
CA THR A 197 17.75 -2.99 7.32
C THR A 197 16.81 -1.78 7.33
N ARG A 198 17.03 -0.80 8.21
CA ARG A 198 16.35 0.50 8.15
C ARG A 198 16.74 1.32 6.92
N LEU A 199 17.80 0.94 6.20
CA LEU A 199 18.34 1.62 5.04
C LEU A 199 17.69 1.12 3.75
N LYS A 200 18.39 0.40 2.85
CA LYS A 200 17.84 0.02 1.55
C LYS A 200 16.58 -0.83 1.66
N ALA A 201 16.55 -1.80 2.57
CA ALA A 201 15.38 -2.64 2.78
C ALA A 201 14.16 -1.80 3.23
N GLY A 202 14.37 -0.82 4.11
CA GLY A 202 13.36 0.17 4.50
C GLY A 202 12.88 1.01 3.31
N SER A 203 13.80 1.55 2.51
CA SER A 203 13.49 2.33 1.30
C SER A 203 12.70 1.51 0.27
N ALA A 204 13.13 0.28 -0.03
CA ALA A 204 12.41 -0.64 -0.92
C ALA A 204 10.99 -0.93 -0.42
N THR A 205 10.88 -1.19 0.88
CA THR A 205 9.60 -1.43 1.54
C THR A 205 8.68 -0.22 1.38
N LYS A 206 9.14 1.00 1.66
CA LYS A 206 8.33 2.22 1.51
C LYS A 206 7.85 2.38 0.06
N MET A 207 8.74 2.19 -0.92
CA MET A 207 8.36 2.25 -2.33
C MET A 207 7.24 1.25 -2.68
N VAL A 208 7.37 -0.01 -2.23
CA VAL A 208 6.35 -1.04 -2.43
C VAL A 208 5.04 -0.64 -1.76
N LEU A 209 5.06 -0.23 -0.49
CA LEU A 209 3.85 0.16 0.23
C LEU A 209 3.14 1.33 -0.46
N ASN A 210 3.89 2.36 -0.90
CA ASN A 210 3.32 3.47 -1.66
C ASN A 210 2.70 3.03 -2.98
N MET A 211 3.34 2.12 -3.72
CA MET A 211 2.78 1.60 -4.96
C MET A 211 1.46 0.87 -4.68
N LEU A 212 1.43 -0.02 -3.69
CA LEU A 212 0.25 -0.83 -3.37
C LEU A 212 -0.96 0.03 -2.99
N THR A 213 -0.77 1.00 -2.09
CA THR A 213 -1.85 1.90 -1.68
C THR A 213 -2.24 2.86 -2.78
N THR A 214 -1.28 3.52 -3.43
CA THR A 214 -1.56 4.53 -4.47
C THR A 214 -2.28 3.90 -5.66
N ILE A 215 -1.78 2.77 -6.18
CA ILE A 215 -2.43 2.05 -7.27
C ILE A 215 -3.85 1.67 -6.85
N SER A 216 -4.04 1.10 -5.66
CA SER A 216 -5.37 0.70 -5.19
C SER A 216 -6.33 1.88 -5.07
N MET A 217 -5.87 3.04 -4.61
CA MET A 217 -6.67 4.26 -4.50
C MET A 217 -7.05 4.81 -5.88
N VAL A 218 -6.12 4.83 -6.83
CA VAL A 218 -6.41 5.17 -8.24
C VAL A 218 -7.49 4.22 -8.80
N ARG A 219 -7.36 2.91 -8.54
CA ARG A 219 -8.25 1.87 -9.05
C ARG A 219 -9.62 1.80 -8.37
N ILE A 220 -9.86 2.60 -7.34
CA ILE A 220 -11.20 2.83 -6.75
C ILE A 220 -11.67 4.28 -6.95
N GLY A 221 -11.06 5.00 -7.90
CA GLY A 221 -11.52 6.31 -8.35
C GLY A 221 -11.15 7.47 -7.43
N LYS A 222 -10.13 7.35 -6.58
CA LYS A 222 -9.68 8.45 -5.70
C LYS A 222 -8.94 9.58 -6.41
N THR A 223 -8.58 9.40 -7.68
CA THR A 223 -7.91 10.40 -8.50
C THR A 223 -8.68 10.71 -9.79
N TYR A 224 -8.34 11.83 -10.42
CA TYR A 224 -8.75 12.18 -11.78
C TYR A 224 -7.49 12.59 -12.55
N GLY A 225 -7.07 11.74 -13.49
CA GLY A 225 -5.69 11.84 -14.02
C GLY A 225 -4.69 11.65 -12.87
N ASN A 226 -3.79 12.62 -12.72
CA ASN A 226 -2.82 12.69 -11.61
C ASN A 226 -3.27 13.62 -10.46
N LEU A 227 -4.53 14.09 -10.47
CA LEU A 227 -5.05 15.02 -9.47
C LEU A 227 -5.75 14.31 -8.32
N MET A 228 -5.47 14.79 -7.11
CA MET A 228 -6.04 14.31 -5.85
C MET A 228 -7.42 14.93 -5.59
N VAL A 229 -8.44 14.39 -6.26
CA VAL A 229 -9.81 14.93 -6.26
C VAL A 229 -10.67 14.53 -5.05
N ASP A 230 -10.16 13.65 -4.17
CA ASP A 230 -10.78 13.33 -2.86
C ASP A 230 -10.01 13.97 -1.68
N VAL A 231 -9.37 15.13 -1.91
CA VAL A 231 -8.63 15.86 -0.87
C VAL A 231 -9.55 16.38 0.24
N GLN A 232 -9.14 16.24 1.51
CA GLN A 232 -9.85 16.83 2.64
C GLN A 232 -9.55 18.33 2.78
N THR A 233 -10.57 19.18 2.84
CA THR A 233 -10.43 20.66 2.84
C THR A 233 -10.37 21.30 4.23
N GLY A 234 -9.77 20.58 5.20
CA GLY A 234 -9.68 20.97 6.61
C GLY A 234 -8.59 21.98 6.96
N SER A 235 -7.76 22.40 6.00
CA SER A 235 -6.77 23.48 6.17
C SER A 235 -6.81 24.43 4.98
N GLU A 236 -6.31 25.66 5.16
CA GLU A 236 -6.26 26.65 4.08
C GLU A 236 -5.47 26.16 2.87
N GLN A 237 -4.28 25.58 3.08
CA GLN A 237 -3.48 24.97 2.01
C GLN A 237 -4.27 23.92 1.21
N ARG A 238 -5.13 23.13 1.88
CA ARG A 238 -5.93 22.10 1.21
C ARG A 238 -7.15 22.68 0.49
N ARG A 239 -7.72 23.77 0.99
CA ARG A 239 -8.76 24.56 0.29
C ARG A 239 -8.21 25.24 -0.95
N ASP A 240 -7.02 25.82 -0.86
CA ASP A 240 -6.31 26.39 -2.00
C ASP A 240 -6.04 25.34 -3.08
N ARG A 241 -5.47 24.19 -2.68
CA ARG A 241 -5.27 23.05 -3.60
C ARG A 241 -6.57 22.62 -4.28
N ALA A 242 -7.70 22.58 -3.56
CA ALA A 242 -8.99 22.24 -4.15
C ALA A 242 -9.42 23.24 -5.22
N ARG A 243 -9.23 24.56 -5.00
CA ARG A 243 -9.51 25.60 -6.00
C ARG A 243 -8.60 25.45 -7.22
N SER A 244 -7.30 25.27 -7.01
CA SER A 244 -6.32 25.05 -8.08
C SER A 244 -6.66 23.83 -8.93
N ILE A 245 -7.12 22.73 -8.33
CA ILE A 245 -7.61 21.55 -9.06
C ILE A 245 -8.81 21.90 -9.92
N ILE A 246 -9.81 22.61 -9.38
CA ILE A 246 -11.00 23.02 -10.15
C ILE A 246 -10.60 23.91 -11.32
N THR A 247 -9.83 24.97 -11.08
CA THR A 247 -9.32 25.86 -12.13
C THR A 247 -8.59 25.08 -13.23
N THR A 248 -7.69 24.17 -12.85
CA THR A 248 -6.93 23.34 -13.81
C THR A 248 -7.85 22.44 -14.65
N VAL A 249 -8.87 21.84 -14.03
CA VAL A 249 -9.73 20.86 -14.71
C VAL A 249 -10.83 21.53 -15.54
N THR A 250 -11.34 22.68 -15.10
CA THR A 250 -12.54 23.29 -15.69
C THR A 250 -12.27 24.58 -16.46
N GLY A 251 -11.08 25.17 -16.32
CA GLY A 251 -10.73 26.46 -16.92
C GLY A 251 -11.37 27.68 -16.23
N LEU A 252 -12.08 27.48 -15.11
CA LEU A 252 -12.64 28.59 -14.32
C LEU A 252 -11.52 29.40 -13.66
N ASP A 253 -11.73 30.71 -13.55
CA ASP A 253 -10.89 31.54 -12.69
C ASP A 253 -11.01 31.12 -11.22
N TYR A 254 -10.08 31.61 -10.39
CA TYR A 254 -9.94 31.19 -9.00
C TYR A 254 -11.17 31.52 -8.14
N GLU A 255 -11.84 32.65 -8.39
CA GLU A 255 -13.02 33.06 -7.63
C GLU A 255 -14.25 32.23 -8.01
N ALA A 256 -14.46 32.00 -9.31
CA ALA A 256 -15.49 31.12 -9.84
C ALA A 256 -15.29 29.68 -9.36
N ALA A 257 -14.04 29.20 -9.33
CA ALA A 257 -13.69 27.90 -8.75
C ALA A 257 -14.06 27.83 -7.26
N GLY A 258 -13.80 28.89 -6.49
CA GLY A 258 -14.22 29.02 -5.11
C GLY A 258 -15.74 28.99 -4.93
N ALA A 259 -16.48 29.69 -5.77
CA ALA A 259 -17.95 29.70 -5.76
C ALA A 259 -18.54 28.31 -6.09
N LEU A 260 -17.98 27.63 -7.10
CA LEU A 260 -18.36 26.26 -7.47
C LEU A 260 -18.10 25.29 -6.32
N LEU A 261 -16.93 25.37 -5.67
CA LEU A 261 -16.62 24.52 -4.51
C LEU A 261 -17.57 24.74 -3.34
N ARG A 262 -17.97 25.98 -3.06
CA ARG A 262 -18.99 26.25 -2.02
C ARG A 262 -20.32 25.58 -2.35
N ARG A 263 -20.78 25.70 -3.60
CA ARG A 263 -21.99 25.00 -4.10
C ARG A 263 -21.86 23.48 -4.08
N ALA A 264 -20.65 22.95 -4.26
CA ALA A 264 -20.34 21.54 -4.20
C ALA A 264 -20.03 21.05 -2.78
N HIS A 265 -20.26 21.86 -1.74
CA HIS A 265 -19.94 21.54 -0.35
C HIS A 265 -18.47 21.10 -0.15
N TRP A 266 -17.56 21.76 -0.87
CA TRP A 266 -16.12 21.46 -0.92
C TRP A 266 -15.77 20.04 -1.41
N ASN A 267 -16.71 19.35 -2.06
CA ASN A 267 -16.45 18.09 -2.75
C ASN A 267 -15.92 18.38 -4.16
N VAL A 268 -14.61 18.20 -4.36
CA VAL A 268 -13.94 18.50 -5.63
C VAL A 268 -14.48 17.64 -6.77
N LYS A 269 -14.71 16.34 -6.55
CA LYS A 269 -15.32 15.47 -7.59
C LYS A 269 -16.67 15.97 -8.03
N ALA A 270 -17.54 16.32 -7.08
CA ALA A 270 -18.86 16.83 -7.39
C ALA A 270 -18.76 18.17 -8.12
N GLY A 271 -17.86 19.07 -7.70
CA GLY A 271 -17.60 20.33 -8.38
C GLY A 271 -17.22 20.14 -9.86
N ILE A 272 -16.28 19.23 -10.14
CA ILE A 272 -15.89 18.89 -11.52
C ILE A 272 -17.11 18.40 -12.32
N VAL A 273 -17.87 17.44 -11.78
CA VAL A 273 -19.05 16.88 -12.49
C VAL A 273 -20.13 17.93 -12.70
N MET A 274 -20.42 18.77 -11.70
CA MET A 274 -21.37 19.88 -11.80
C MET A 274 -20.99 20.83 -12.93
N GLN A 275 -19.72 21.21 -13.01
CA GLN A 275 -19.24 22.12 -14.05
C GLN A 275 -19.29 21.49 -15.44
N SER A 276 -18.90 20.22 -15.57
CA SER A 276 -18.88 19.54 -16.88
C SER A 276 -20.26 19.17 -17.41
N THR A 277 -21.28 19.03 -16.55
CA THR A 277 -22.60 18.52 -16.96
C THR A 277 -23.74 19.51 -16.76
N GLY A 278 -23.50 20.63 -16.07
CA GLY A 278 -24.54 21.57 -15.65
C GLY A 278 -25.44 21.05 -14.52
N ASP A 279 -25.14 19.89 -13.94
CA ASP A 279 -25.97 19.27 -12.92
C ASP A 279 -25.94 19.98 -11.56
N THR A 280 -27.01 19.78 -10.80
CA THR A 280 -27.03 20.12 -9.37
C THR A 280 -26.10 19.20 -8.58
N TYR A 281 -25.69 19.62 -7.38
CA TYR A 281 -24.85 18.80 -6.49
C TYR A 281 -25.41 17.39 -6.27
N VAL A 282 -26.72 17.27 -6.04
CA VAL A 282 -27.39 15.98 -5.83
C VAL A 282 -27.30 15.09 -7.07
N LYS A 283 -27.54 15.64 -8.26
CA LYS A 283 -27.42 14.89 -9.53
C LYS A 283 -25.97 14.48 -9.81
N ALA A 284 -25.01 15.36 -9.53
CA ALA A 284 -23.57 15.07 -9.65
C ALA A 284 -23.13 13.93 -8.73
N LEU A 285 -23.59 13.91 -7.46
CA LEU A 285 -23.35 12.78 -6.55
C LEU A 285 -23.99 11.49 -7.06
N ALA A 286 -25.21 11.55 -7.61
CA ALA A 286 -25.87 10.39 -8.17
C ALA A 286 -25.13 9.83 -9.40
N ARG A 287 -24.54 10.69 -10.24
CA ARG A 287 -23.65 10.29 -11.34
C ARG A 287 -22.38 9.63 -10.82
N LEU A 288 -21.69 10.25 -9.87
CA LEU A 288 -20.48 9.70 -9.25
C LEU A 288 -20.76 8.31 -8.66
N LYS A 289 -21.87 8.14 -7.96
CA LYS A 289 -22.27 6.84 -7.39
C LYS A 289 -22.49 5.78 -8.47
N ARG A 290 -23.17 6.11 -9.58
CA ARG A 290 -23.36 5.19 -10.73
C ARG A 290 -22.07 4.85 -11.47
N ALA A 291 -21.11 5.76 -11.42
CA ALA A 291 -19.80 5.64 -12.03
C ALA A 291 -18.72 5.07 -11.09
N ASP A 292 -19.10 4.43 -9.97
CA ASP A 292 -18.18 3.90 -8.96
C ASP A 292 -17.14 4.94 -8.47
N ASN A 293 -17.58 6.20 -8.34
CA ASN A 293 -16.80 7.39 -7.96
C ASN A 293 -15.70 7.81 -8.94
N PHE A 294 -15.66 7.24 -10.16
CA PHE A 294 -14.76 7.71 -11.22
C PHE A 294 -15.32 8.96 -11.88
N VAL A 295 -14.63 10.09 -11.71
CA VAL A 295 -15.05 11.40 -12.25
C VAL A 295 -15.21 11.35 -13.77
N ARG A 296 -14.24 10.78 -14.49
CA ARG A 296 -14.28 10.67 -15.97
C ARG A 296 -15.56 9.98 -16.45
N ASN A 297 -15.83 8.80 -15.90
CA ASN A 297 -17.03 8.03 -16.23
C ASN A 297 -18.32 8.77 -15.83
N ALA A 298 -18.32 9.51 -14.73
CA ALA A 298 -19.49 10.27 -14.26
C ALA A 298 -19.88 11.42 -15.20
N ILE A 299 -18.89 12.02 -15.85
CA ILE A 299 -19.08 13.05 -16.89
C ILE A 299 -19.65 12.40 -18.16
N GLU A 300 -18.98 11.35 -18.66
CA GLU A 300 -19.31 10.68 -19.93
C GLU A 300 -20.68 9.97 -19.92
N GLN A 301 -21.12 9.41 -18.78
CA GLN A 301 -22.42 8.72 -18.67
C GLN A 301 -23.65 9.64 -18.86
N GLY A 302 -23.45 10.93 -19.14
CA GLY A 302 -24.53 11.86 -19.48
C GLY A 302 -25.06 11.74 -20.91
N GLU A 303 -24.32 11.09 -21.82
CA GLU A 303 -24.65 11.17 -23.24
C GLU A 303 -25.50 10.02 -23.79
N ASN A 304 -25.52 8.81 -23.21
CA ASN A 304 -26.46 7.70 -23.52
C ASN A 304 -25.96 6.35 -22.92
N ALA A 305 -26.16 6.07 -21.63
CA ALA A 305 -25.75 4.76 -21.08
C ALA A 305 -26.81 4.12 -20.16
N PRO A 306 -27.36 2.93 -20.51
CA PRO A 306 -28.19 2.17 -19.60
C PRO A 306 -27.37 1.61 -18.41
N PRO A 307 -28.01 1.32 -17.27
CA PRO A 307 -27.32 0.86 -16.06
C PRO A 307 -26.58 -0.46 -16.31
N ARG A 308 -25.25 -0.47 -16.09
CA ARG A 308 -24.43 -1.69 -16.18
C ARG A 308 -24.92 -2.73 -15.16
N LYS A 309 -25.47 -3.86 -15.66
CA LYS A 309 -25.72 -5.05 -14.85
C LYS A 309 -24.39 -5.56 -14.27
N ARG A 310 -24.38 -5.87 -12.96
CA ARG A 310 -23.26 -6.53 -12.27
C ARG A 310 -22.77 -7.72 -13.11
N GLN A 311 -21.50 -7.70 -13.54
CA GLN A 311 -20.89 -8.84 -14.22
C GLN A 311 -20.91 -10.05 -13.28
N THR A 312 -21.75 -11.02 -13.60
CA THR A 312 -21.70 -12.37 -13.03
C THR A 312 -20.41 -13.05 -13.48
N LYS A 313 -19.69 -13.62 -12.50
CA LYS A 313 -18.46 -14.38 -12.67
C LYS A 313 -18.63 -15.45 -13.76
N ARG A 314 -17.86 -15.37 -14.84
CA ARG A 314 -17.60 -16.54 -15.70
C ARG A 314 -16.60 -17.43 -14.98
N THR A 315 -17.09 -18.57 -14.48
CA THR A 315 -16.28 -19.71 -14.09
C THR A 315 -15.63 -20.30 -15.34
N THR A 316 -14.31 -20.24 -15.43
CA THR A 316 -13.53 -21.02 -16.38
C THR A 316 -13.63 -22.50 -16.00
N LYS A 317 -14.32 -23.28 -16.84
CA LYS A 317 -14.25 -24.75 -16.83
C LYS A 317 -12.80 -25.17 -17.13
N ARG A 318 -12.26 -26.07 -16.31
CA ARG A 318 -11.04 -26.81 -16.61
C ARG A 318 -11.27 -27.66 -17.87
N VAL A 319 -10.30 -27.65 -18.77
CA VAL A 319 -10.20 -28.59 -19.87
C VAL A 319 -9.37 -29.76 -19.37
N ASP A 320 -9.97 -30.93 -19.32
CA ASP A 320 -9.28 -32.19 -19.03
C ASP A 320 -8.40 -32.57 -20.22
N ALA A 321 -7.13 -32.88 -19.96
CA ALA A 321 -6.21 -33.44 -20.93
C ALA A 321 -6.33 -34.98 -20.93
N PRO A 322 -6.33 -35.65 -22.10
CA PRO A 322 -6.41 -37.10 -22.16
C PRO A 322 -5.06 -37.76 -21.83
N HIS A 323 -5.14 -38.82 -21.02
CA HIS A 323 -4.10 -39.82 -20.80
C HIS A 323 -3.70 -40.49 -22.13
N PRO A 324 -2.40 -40.70 -22.41
CA PRO A 324 -2.00 -41.62 -23.46
C PRO A 324 -1.96 -43.04 -22.89
N GLN A 325 -2.76 -43.93 -23.49
CA GLN A 325 -2.55 -45.38 -23.44
C GLN A 325 -1.59 -45.79 -24.55
N ARG A 326 -0.77 -46.80 -24.22
CA ARG A 326 0.26 -47.51 -25.00
C ARG A 326 1.65 -46.91 -24.96
#